data_AF-A0A2V7QMF4-F1
#
_entry.id   AF-A0A2V7QMF4-F1
#
_cell.length_a   1.000
_cell.length_b   1.000
_cell.length_c   1.000
_cell.angle_alpha   90.00
_cell.angle_beta   90.00
_cell.angle_gamma   90.00
#
_symmetry.space_group_name_H-M   'P 1'
#
loop_
_entity.id
_entity.type
_entity.pdbx_description
1 polymer ?
#
loop_
_entity_poly.entity_id
_entity_poly.type
_entity_poly.pdbx_seq_one_letter_code
_entity_poly.pdbx_strand_id
1 'polypeptide(L)'
;MEFLLGYACFAIETGDVSLALQSIESAERLAWGKEKAVPNTGLFDKLRVYRLAHTSGPDSARPVVLEGQQKYRDRHPFYYLDLIACGAWLDRLSLGRYTADSESALTLFEKLGARGLRAILVAQGLLV
;
A
#
# COMPACT_ATOMS: atom_id res chain seq x y z
N MET A 1 -7.67 15.85 3.15
CA MET A 1 -7.01 14.68 2.53
C MET A 1 -6.96 13.50 3.49
N GLU A 2 -6.44 13.66 4.71
CA GLU A 2 -6.31 12.57 5.70
C GLU A 2 -7.63 11.86 6.00
N PHE A 3 -8.75 12.60 6.06
CA PHE A 3 -10.08 12.01 6.17
C PHE A 3 -10.37 10.98 5.06
N LEU A 4 -10.07 11.31 3.80
CA LEU A 4 -10.27 10.40 2.67
C LEU A 4 -9.36 9.17 2.75
N LEU A 5 -8.10 9.35 3.18
CA LEU A 5 -7.16 8.24 3.33
C LEU A 5 -7.57 7.29 4.46
N GLY A 6 -8.00 7.85 5.60
CA GLY A 6 -8.50 7.05 6.73
C GLY A 6 -9.80 6.32 6.38
N TYR A 7 -10.71 6.99 5.67
CA TYR A 7 -11.97 6.38 5.25
C TYR A 7 -11.76 5.29 4.20
N ALA A 8 -10.79 5.47 3.30
CA ALA A 8 -10.37 4.42 2.38
C ALA A 8 -9.84 3.17 3.13
N CYS A 9 -8.99 3.34 4.15
CA CYS A 9 -8.55 2.21 4.98
C CYS A 9 -9.72 1.48 5.64
N PHE A 10 -10.65 2.22 6.24
CA PHE A 10 -11.84 1.64 6.87
C PHE A 10 -12.71 0.87 5.86
N ALA A 11 -12.91 1.42 4.66
CA ALA A 11 -13.64 0.75 3.59
C ALA A 11 -12.94 -0.55 3.14
N ILE A 12 -11.60 -0.55 3.04
CA ILE A 12 -10.82 -1.76 2.72
C ILE A 12 -11.01 -2.81 3.82
N GLU A 13 -10.89 -2.43 5.10
CA GLU A 13 -11.02 -3.32 6.25
C GLU A 13 -12.42 -3.94 6.38
N THR A 14 -13.45 -3.22 5.93
CA THR A 14 -14.84 -3.69 5.93
C THR A 14 -15.26 -4.41 4.65
N GLY A 15 -14.37 -4.50 3.67
CA GLY A 15 -14.62 -5.16 2.38
C GLY A 15 -15.44 -4.34 1.38
N ASP A 16 -15.72 -3.06 1.65
CA ASP A 16 -16.36 -2.16 0.69
C ASP A 16 -15.34 -1.61 -0.31
N VAL A 17 -14.99 -2.45 -1.29
CA VAL A 17 -14.02 -2.12 -2.34
C VAL A 17 -14.47 -0.90 -3.15
N SER A 18 -15.78 -0.75 -3.41
CA SER A 18 -16.28 0.37 -4.21
C SER A 18 -16.02 1.70 -3.51
N LEU A 19 -16.36 1.77 -2.22
CA LEU A 19 -16.13 2.97 -1.42
C LEU A 19 -14.64 3.26 -1.22
N ALA A 20 -13.83 2.22 -1.05
CA ALA A 20 -12.38 2.37 -0.98
C ALA A 20 -11.85 3.03 -2.25
N LEU A 21 -12.15 2.49 -3.44
CA LEU A 21 -11.65 3.02 -4.71
C LEU A 21 -12.10 4.46 -4.97
N GLN A 22 -13.37 4.80 -4.67
CA GLN A 22 -13.88 6.16 -4.80
C GLN A 22 -13.19 7.16 -3.86
N SER A 23 -12.94 6.74 -2.61
CA SER A 23 -12.26 7.56 -1.61
C SER A 23 -10.80 7.82 -1.99
N ILE A 24 -10.12 6.80 -2.51
CA ILE A 24 -8.73 6.89 -2.99
C ILE A 24 -8.66 7.80 -4.22
N GLU A 25 -9.55 7.62 -5.20
CA GLU A 25 -9.61 8.48 -6.38
C GLU A 25 -9.84 9.95 -6.00
N SER A 26 -10.74 10.21 -5.06
CA SER A 26 -10.99 11.57 -4.57
C SER A 26 -9.76 12.17 -3.90
N ALA A 27 -8.99 11.36 -3.16
CA ALA A 27 -7.73 11.79 -2.55
C ALA A 27 -6.67 12.11 -3.62
N GLU A 28 -6.55 11.28 -4.66
CA GLU A 28 -5.65 11.53 -5.79
C GLU A 28 -6.00 12.82 -6.53
N ARG A 29 -7.29 13.06 -6.82
CA ARG A 29 -7.75 14.30 -7.46
C ARG A 29 -7.42 15.54 -6.61
N LEU A 30 -7.56 15.45 -5.28
CA LEU A 30 -7.20 16.52 -4.37
C LEU A 30 -5.68 16.78 -4.33
N ALA A 31 -4.88 15.72 -4.50
CA ALA A 31 -3.42 15.79 -4.55
C ALA A 31 -2.88 16.25 -5.90
N TRP A 32 -3.71 16.32 -6.95
CA TRP A 32 -3.29 16.53 -8.32
C TRP A 32 -2.43 17.80 -8.48
N GLY A 33 -1.20 17.62 -9.01
CA GLY A 33 -0.21 18.68 -9.19
C GLY A 33 0.49 19.11 -7.90
N LYS A 34 0.20 18.47 -6.76
CA LYS A 34 0.76 18.74 -5.43
C LYS A 34 1.07 17.45 -4.66
N GLU A 35 1.34 16.36 -5.36
CA GLU A 35 1.53 15.02 -4.80
C GLU A 35 2.73 14.96 -3.83
N LYS A 36 3.73 15.82 -4.07
CA LYS A 36 4.91 15.94 -3.19
C LYS A 36 4.62 16.64 -1.86
N ALA A 37 3.47 17.29 -1.72
CA ALA A 37 3.07 18.04 -0.52
C ALA A 37 1.98 17.30 0.30
N VAL A 38 1.74 16.02 0.02
CA VAL A 38 0.76 15.21 0.75
C VAL A 38 1.29 14.90 2.17
N PRO A 39 0.56 15.26 3.25
CA PRO A 39 1.04 15.10 4.63
C PRO A 39 1.41 13.66 5.01
N ASN A 40 0.62 12.67 4.59
CA ASN A 40 0.89 11.24 4.81
C ASN A 40 1.18 10.54 3.48
N THR A 41 2.35 10.83 2.91
CA THR A 41 2.70 10.32 1.58
C THR A 41 2.84 8.80 1.53
N GLY A 42 3.28 8.16 2.62
CA GLY A 42 3.39 6.70 2.68
C GLY A 42 2.02 6.00 2.56
N LEU A 43 1.04 6.45 3.35
CA LEU A 43 -0.32 5.93 3.25
C LEU A 43 -0.95 6.24 1.88
N PHE A 44 -0.71 7.44 1.35
CA PHE A 44 -1.19 7.82 0.03
C PHE A 44 -0.65 6.89 -1.06
N ASP A 45 0.66 6.61 -1.07
CA ASP A 45 1.28 5.71 -2.05
C ASP A 45 0.74 4.27 -1.92
N LYS A 46 0.56 3.76 -0.69
CA LYS A 46 -0.07 2.45 -0.44
C LYS A 46 -1.46 2.36 -1.07
N LEU A 47 -2.29 3.37 -0.84
CA LEU A 47 -3.65 3.43 -1.36
C LEU A 47 -3.68 3.58 -2.89
N ARG A 48 -2.73 4.34 -3.48
CA ARG A 48 -2.57 4.40 -4.95
C ARG A 48 -2.25 3.03 -5.53
N VAL A 49 -1.37 2.26 -4.89
CA VAL A 49 -1.06 0.88 -5.32
C VAL A 49 -2.32 0.02 -5.27
N TYR A 50 -3.09 0.07 -4.18
CA TYR A 50 -4.35 -0.66 -4.05
C TYR A 50 -5.31 -0.33 -5.20
N ARG A 51 -5.54 0.96 -5.45
CA ARG A 51 -6.44 1.38 -6.53
C ARG A 51 -5.94 0.94 -7.90
N LEU A 52 -4.67 1.16 -8.23
CA LEU A 52 -4.10 0.77 -9.52
C LEU A 52 -4.19 -0.74 -9.76
N ALA A 53 -3.94 -1.55 -8.73
CA ALA A 53 -4.05 -3.00 -8.84
C ALA A 53 -5.49 -3.43 -9.17
N HIS A 54 -6.48 -2.80 -8.56
CA HIS A 54 -7.90 -3.07 -8.82
C HIS A 54 -8.41 -2.54 -10.16
N THR A 55 -7.94 -1.38 -10.62
CA THR A 55 -8.46 -0.76 -11.85
C THR A 55 -7.72 -1.19 -13.11
N SER A 56 -6.41 -1.45 -12.99
CA SER A 56 -5.49 -1.60 -14.12
C SER A 56 -4.57 -2.83 -14.00
N GLY A 57 -4.77 -3.64 -12.96
CA GLY A 57 -4.01 -4.86 -12.71
C GLY A 57 -2.69 -4.66 -11.97
N PRO A 58 -2.11 -5.75 -11.45
CA PRO A 58 -0.94 -5.69 -10.57
C PRO A 58 0.32 -5.14 -11.26
N ASP A 59 0.48 -5.38 -12.57
CA ASP A 59 1.65 -4.89 -13.32
C ASP A 59 1.66 -3.36 -13.42
N SER A 60 0.48 -2.74 -13.58
CA SER A 60 0.33 -1.28 -13.58
C SER A 60 0.67 -0.63 -12.24
N ALA A 61 0.50 -1.38 -11.14
CA ALA A 61 0.77 -0.90 -9.78
C ALA A 61 2.23 -1.11 -9.35
N ARG A 62 2.96 -2.00 -10.04
CA ARG A 62 4.34 -2.37 -9.72
C ARG A 62 5.33 -1.19 -9.72
N PRO A 63 5.32 -0.26 -10.69
CA PRO A 63 6.25 0.87 -10.70
C PRO A 63 6.13 1.74 -9.45
N VAL A 64 4.90 1.96 -8.95
CA VAL A 64 4.65 2.76 -7.75
C VAL A 64 5.29 2.12 -6.51
N VAL A 65 5.19 0.79 -6.40
CA VAL A 65 5.86 0.04 -5.32
C VAL A 65 7.37 0.22 -5.39
N LEU A 66 7.97 0.04 -6.56
CA LEU A 66 9.43 0.12 -6.74
C LEU A 66 9.97 1.53 -6.46
N GLU A 67 9.32 2.56 -7.01
CA GLU A 67 9.68 3.96 -6.76
C GLU A 67 9.58 4.31 -5.29
N GLY A 68 8.48 3.92 -4.63
CA GLY A 68 8.29 4.20 -3.22
C GLY A 68 9.24 3.40 -2.33
N GLN A 69 9.56 2.15 -2.66
CA GLN A 69 10.58 1.38 -1.96
C GLN A 69 11.93 2.09 -2.02
N GLN A 70 12.34 2.56 -3.20
CA GLN A 70 13.58 3.33 -3.35
C GLN A 70 13.55 4.66 -2.56
N LYS A 71 12.40 5.35 -2.57
CA LYS A 71 12.20 6.63 -1.89
C LYS A 71 12.25 6.52 -0.36
N TYR A 72 11.64 5.48 0.21
CA TYR A 72 11.46 5.35 1.66
C TYR A 72 12.52 4.51 2.35
N ARG A 73 13.28 3.72 1.58
CA ARG A 73 14.43 2.97 2.08
C ARG A 73 15.37 3.89 2.86
N ASP A 74 15.73 3.43 4.05
CA ASP A 74 16.62 4.12 5.01
C ASP A 74 16.12 5.50 5.52
N ARG A 75 14.88 5.89 5.20
CA ARG A 75 14.30 7.19 5.63
C ARG A 75 13.04 7.04 6.47
N HIS A 76 12.11 6.21 6.01
CA HIS A 76 10.79 6.04 6.64
C HIS A 76 10.45 4.54 6.73
N PRO A 77 10.90 3.86 7.81
CA PRO A 77 10.78 2.41 7.92
C PRO A 77 9.35 1.88 7.75
N PHE A 78 8.35 2.55 8.32
CA PHE A 78 6.95 2.11 8.23
C PHE A 78 6.35 2.28 6.83
N TYR A 79 6.67 3.38 6.13
CA TYR A 79 6.22 3.58 4.74
C TYR A 79 6.90 2.58 3.80
N TYR A 80 8.17 2.25 4.08
CA TYR A 80 8.88 1.20 3.37
C TYR A 80 8.23 -0.18 3.58
N LEU A 81 7.85 -0.50 4.83
CA LEU A 81 7.13 -1.74 5.15
C LEU A 81 5.76 -1.84 4.46
N ASP A 82 4.99 -0.74 4.41
CA ASP A 82 3.73 -0.69 3.64
C ASP A 82 3.94 -1.08 2.18
N LEU A 83 5.03 -0.62 1.55
CA LEU A 83 5.34 -0.95 0.16
C LEU A 83 5.98 -2.31 -0.04
N ILE A 84 6.68 -2.87 0.96
CA ILE A 84 7.05 -4.29 0.95
C ILE A 84 5.79 -5.15 0.93
N ALA A 85 4.83 -4.86 1.80
CA ALA A 85 3.57 -5.60 1.85
C ALA A 85 2.77 -5.47 0.55
N CYS A 86 2.71 -4.27 -0.03
CA CYS A 86 2.13 -4.08 -1.36
C CYS A 86 2.84 -4.92 -2.42
N GLY A 87 4.18 -4.94 -2.44
CA GLY A 87 4.94 -5.76 -3.39
C GLY A 87 4.61 -7.26 -3.28
N ALA A 88 4.57 -7.78 -2.06
CA ALA A 88 4.19 -9.17 -1.80
C ALA A 88 2.74 -9.46 -2.19
N TRP A 89 1.83 -8.52 -1.92
CA TRP A 89 0.44 -8.60 -2.35
C TRP A 89 0.31 -8.68 -3.87
N LEU A 90 1.00 -7.81 -4.61
CA LEU A 90 1.02 -7.84 -6.07
C LEU A 90 1.61 -9.16 -6.61
N ASP A 91 2.65 -9.71 -5.99
CA ASP A 91 3.18 -11.04 -6.34
C ASP A 91 2.11 -12.11 -6.19
N ARG A 92 1.36 -12.09 -5.09
CA ARG A 92 0.27 -13.03 -4.86
C ARG A 92 -0.86 -12.85 -5.86
N LEU A 93 -1.22 -11.62 -6.22
CA LEU A 93 -2.23 -11.36 -7.25
C LEU A 93 -1.81 -11.90 -8.61
N SER A 94 -0.54 -11.73 -9.00
CA SER A 94 -0.03 -12.17 -10.31
C SER A 94 0.30 -13.67 -10.37
N LEU A 95 0.89 -14.22 -9.30
CA LEU A 95 1.51 -15.56 -9.29
C LEU A 95 0.78 -16.56 -8.38
N GLY A 96 -0.22 -16.11 -7.61
CA GLY A 96 -0.90 -16.92 -6.59
C GLY A 96 -0.08 -17.18 -5.33
N ARG A 97 1.15 -16.67 -5.24
CA ARG A 97 2.09 -16.87 -4.12
C ARG A 97 3.05 -15.70 -3.97
N TYR A 98 3.70 -15.60 -2.80
CA TYR A 98 4.83 -14.70 -2.63
C TYR A 98 6.07 -15.25 -3.35
N THR A 99 6.92 -14.35 -3.84
CA THR A 99 8.26 -14.69 -4.31
C THR A 99 9.21 -14.88 -3.13
N ALA A 100 10.35 -15.56 -3.35
CA ALA A 100 11.38 -15.70 -2.33
C ALA A 100 11.90 -14.34 -1.83
N ASP A 101 11.98 -13.35 -2.73
CA ASP A 101 12.37 -11.99 -2.40
C ASP A 101 11.33 -11.31 -1.50
N SER A 102 10.03 -11.46 -1.83
CA SER A 102 8.93 -10.96 -1.00
C SER A 102 8.89 -11.61 0.38
N GLU A 103 9.05 -12.92 0.47
CA GLU A 103 9.12 -13.64 1.76
C GLU A 103 10.29 -13.16 2.63
N SER A 104 11.47 -13.03 2.02
CA SER A 104 12.67 -12.49 2.68
C SER A 104 12.45 -11.06 3.16
N ALA A 105 11.85 -10.20 2.33
CA ALA A 105 11.55 -8.82 2.67
C ALA A 105 10.52 -8.73 3.81
N LEU A 106 9.50 -9.59 3.85
CA LEU A 106 8.50 -9.61 4.91
C LEU A 106 9.09 -9.93 6.30
N THR A 107 10.27 -10.56 6.39
CA THR A 107 10.98 -10.74 7.67
C THR A 107 11.35 -9.42 8.36
N LEU A 108 11.40 -8.30 7.63
CA LEU A 108 11.65 -6.98 8.20
C LEU A 108 10.58 -6.54 9.20
N PHE A 109 9.33 -7.00 9.06
CA PHE A 109 8.28 -6.72 10.04
C PHE A 109 8.64 -7.24 11.43
N GLU A 110 9.20 -8.45 11.51
CA GLU A 110 9.63 -9.04 12.78
C GLU A 110 10.89 -8.36 13.32
N LYS A 111 11.88 -8.09 12.45
CA LYS A 111 13.12 -7.40 12.85
C LYS A 111 12.88 -6.02 13.43
N LEU A 112 11.88 -5.29 12.92
CA LEU A 112 11.51 -3.95 13.39
C LEU A 112 10.41 -3.97 14.46
N GLY A 113 9.91 -5.14 14.85
CA GLY A 113 8.82 -5.26 15.83
C GLY A 113 7.49 -4.64 15.37
N ALA A 114 7.26 -4.52 14.06
CA ALA A 114 6.13 -3.83 13.44
C ALA A 114 4.82 -4.65 13.45
N ARG A 115 4.51 -5.33 14.57
CA ARG A 115 3.38 -6.25 14.71
C ARG A 115 2.02 -5.59 14.46
N GLY A 116 1.83 -4.37 14.97
CA GLY A 116 0.59 -3.61 14.77
C GLY A 116 0.36 -3.26 13.31
N LEU A 117 1.41 -2.82 12.60
CA LEU A 117 1.33 -2.54 11.17
C LEU A 117 1.01 -3.83 10.38
N ARG A 118 1.67 -4.94 10.69
CA ARG A 118 1.37 -6.24 10.08
C ARG A 118 -0.10 -6.61 10.27
N ALA A 119 -0.65 -6.45 11.48
CA ALA A 119 -2.05 -6.77 11.77
C ALA A 119 -3.03 -5.93 10.93
N ILE A 120 -2.76 -4.62 10.78
CA ILE A 120 -3.56 -3.74 9.91
C ILE A 120 -3.53 -4.22 8.46
N LEU A 121 -2.34 -4.55 7.95
CA LEU A 121 -2.17 -5.00 6.56
C LEU A 121 -2.83 -6.36 6.30
N VAL A 122 -2.88 -7.24 7.30
CA VAL A 122 -3.66 -8.49 7.25
C VAL A 122 -5.16 -8.20 7.23
N ALA A 123 -5.64 -7.31 8.11
CA ALA A 123 -7.05 -6.91 8.13
C ALA A 123 -7.51 -6.27 6.80
N GLN A 124 -6.59 -5.57 6.14
CA GLN A 124 -6.81 -4.96 4.82
C GLN A 124 -6.68 -5.96 3.65
N GLY A 125 -6.37 -7.23 3.92
CA GLY A 125 -6.19 -8.25 2.89
C GLY A 125 -4.94 -8.10 2.02
N LEU A 126 -4.02 -7.19 2.39
CA LEU A 126 -2.74 -7.00 1.71
C LEU A 126 -1.73 -8.07 2.13
N LEU A 127 -1.83 -8.59 3.34
CA LEU A 127 -1.03 -9.71 3.84
C LEU A 127 -1.90 -10.88 4.30
N VAL A 128 -1.30 -12.06 4.33
CA VAL A 128 -1.79 -13.29 4.98
C VAL A 128 -0.63 -13.83 5.82
#